data_AF-A0A7K8AAY2-F1
#
_entry.id   AF-A0A7K8AAY2-F1
#
_cell.length_a   1.000
_cell.length_b   1.000
_cell.length_c   1.000
_cell.angle_alpha   90.00
_cell.angle_beta   90.00
_cell.angle_gamma   90.00
#
_symmetry.space_group_name_H-M   'P 1'
#
loop_
_entity.id
_entity.type
_entity.pdbx_description
1 polymer ?
#
loop_
_entity_poly.entity_id
_entity_poly.type
_entity_poly.pdbx_seq_one_letter_code
_entity_poly.pdbx_strand_id
1 'polypeptide(L)'
;ARNYIQSLSYMPKMNFENVFIGANPLAVDLLEKMLVLDTDKRITAAEALAHAYFAQYHDPDDEPVADPYDQSFESRELEIEEWK
;
A
#
# COMPACT_ATOMS: atom_id res chain seq x y z
N ALA A 1 8.67 -5.59 20.49
CA ALA A 1 8.40 -6.16 19.16
C ALA A 1 9.69 -6.63 18.43
N ARG A 2 10.75 -5.82 18.32
CA ARG A 2 11.99 -6.21 17.60
C ARG A 2 12.60 -7.57 18.02
N ASN A 3 12.77 -7.80 19.32
CA ASN A 3 13.36 -9.03 19.84
C ASN A 3 12.53 -10.29 19.49
N TYR A 4 11.21 -10.14 19.39
CA TYR A 4 10.32 -11.23 19.01
C TYR A 4 10.53 -11.63 17.55
N ILE A 5 10.56 -10.66 16.63
CA ILE A 5 10.80 -10.91 15.19
C ILE A 5 12.17 -11.56 14.96
N GLN A 6 13.20 -11.13 15.69
CA GLN A 6 14.55 -11.72 15.60
C GLN A 6 14.63 -13.16 16.14
N SER A 7 13.73 -13.54 17.04
CA SER A 7 13.70 -14.90 17.62
C SER A 7 13.02 -15.94 16.71
N LEU A 8 12.31 -15.50 15.67
CA LEU A 8 11.65 -16.38 14.72
C LEU A 8 12.69 -17.00 13.76
N SER A 9 12.47 -18.26 13.38
CA SER A 9 13.24 -18.91 12.32
C SER A 9 13.11 -18.14 11.01
N TYR A 10 14.22 -18.02 10.28
CA TYR A 10 14.22 -17.37 8.97
C TYR A 10 13.31 -18.13 7.98
N MET A 11 12.46 -17.38 7.28
CA MET A 11 11.61 -17.89 6.21
C MET A 11 11.86 -17.10 4.93
N PRO A 12 12.26 -17.75 3.82
CA PRO A 12 12.45 -17.05 2.56
C PRO A 12 11.10 -16.61 1.97
N LYS A 13 11.12 -15.56 1.13
CA LYS A 13 9.95 -15.15 0.33
C LYS A 13 9.50 -16.34 -0.54
N MET A 14 8.21 -16.66 -0.50
CA MET A 14 7.61 -17.63 -1.41
C MET A 14 7.44 -17.01 -2.80
N ASN A 15 7.57 -17.81 -3.85
CA ASN A 15 7.20 -17.37 -5.21
C ASN A 15 5.66 -17.27 -5.28
N PHE A 16 5.14 -16.08 -5.58
CA PHE A 16 3.70 -15.84 -5.59
C PHE A 16 2.96 -16.57 -6.72
N GLU A 17 3.63 -16.91 -7.83
CA GLU A 17 3.02 -17.72 -8.90
C GLU A 17 2.62 -19.11 -8.40
N ASN A 18 3.39 -19.67 -7.46
CA ASN A 18 3.10 -20.97 -6.84
C ASN A 18 2.04 -20.89 -5.74
N VAL A 19 1.78 -19.69 -5.21
CA VAL A 19 0.77 -19.45 -4.17
C VAL A 19 -0.58 -19.15 -4.82
N PHE A 20 -0.60 -18.27 -5.82
CA PHE A 20 -1.80 -17.83 -6.53
C PHE A 20 -1.97 -18.57 -7.86
N ILE A 21 -2.14 -19.89 -7.78
CA ILE A 21 -2.22 -20.77 -8.94
C ILE A 21 -3.44 -20.41 -9.80
N GLY A 22 -3.22 -20.17 -11.09
CA GLY A 22 -4.28 -19.83 -12.06
C GLY A 22 -4.69 -18.35 -12.08
N ALA A 23 -4.03 -17.49 -11.28
CA ALA A 23 -4.23 -16.06 -11.36
C ALA A 23 -3.59 -15.46 -12.63
N ASN A 24 -4.08 -14.30 -13.05
CA ASN A 24 -3.46 -13.52 -14.11
C ASN A 24 -2.01 -13.15 -13.69
N PRO A 25 -0.97 -13.42 -14.51
CA PRO A 25 0.41 -13.06 -14.19
C PRO A 25 0.59 -11.59 -13.80
N LEU A 26 -0.17 -10.67 -14.41
CA LEU A 26 -0.14 -9.24 -14.07
C LEU A 26 -0.73 -8.94 -12.68
N ALA A 27 -1.71 -9.74 -12.22
CA ALA A 27 -2.25 -9.63 -10.87
C ALA A 27 -1.22 -10.12 -9.83
N VAL A 28 -0.54 -11.22 -10.15
CA VAL A 28 0.52 -11.78 -9.29
C VAL A 28 1.68 -10.79 -9.14
N ASP A 29 2.14 -10.21 -10.25
CA ASP A 29 3.19 -9.18 -10.25
C ASP A 29 2.79 -7.94 -9.42
N LEU A 30 1.54 -7.48 -9.54
CA LEU A 30 1.02 -6.38 -8.72
C LEU A 30 1.02 -6.73 -7.23
N LEU A 31 0.57 -7.94 -6.87
CA LEU A 31 0.59 -8.41 -5.48
C LEU A 31 2.01 -8.50 -4.93
N GLU A 32 2.99 -8.93 -5.72
CA GLU A 32 4.39 -8.95 -5.30
C GLU A 32 4.94 -7.55 -4.99
N LYS A 33 4.50 -6.53 -5.74
CA LYS A 33 4.88 -5.12 -5.52
C LYS A 33 4.15 -4.48 -4.32
N MET A 34 2.95 -4.97 -3.97
CA MET A 34 2.17 -4.48 -2.83
C MET A 34 2.52 -5.17 -1.51
N LEU A 35 2.72 -6.49 -1.51
CA LEU A 35 2.94 -7.30 -0.31
C LEU A 35 4.43 -7.35 0.08
N VAL A 36 5.07 -6.18 0.07
CA VAL A 36 6.46 -6.00 0.49
C VAL A 36 6.50 -5.61 1.97
N LEU A 37 7.33 -6.32 2.74
CA LEU A 37 7.50 -6.10 4.18
C LEU A 37 8.14 -4.73 4.48
N ASP A 38 9.09 -4.34 3.64
CA ASP A 38 9.72 -3.02 3.66
C ASP A 38 8.75 -1.99 3.05
N THR A 39 8.26 -1.07 3.88
CA THR A 39 7.24 -0.08 3.48
C THR A 39 7.75 0.89 2.44
N ASP A 40 9.05 1.21 2.47
CA ASP A 40 9.66 2.19 1.56
C ASP A 40 9.84 1.62 0.14
N LYS A 41 9.75 0.30 0.00
CA LYS A 41 9.80 -0.42 -1.29
C LYS A 41 8.43 -0.82 -1.82
N ARG A 42 7.37 -0.57 -1.05
CA ARG A 42 6.01 -0.90 -1.47
C ARG A 42 5.57 0.08 -2.56
N ILE A 43 4.94 -0.44 -3.60
CA ILE A 43 4.34 0.38 -4.64
C ILE A 43 3.31 1.35 -4.05
N THR A 44 3.32 2.59 -4.51
CA THR A 44 2.35 3.61 -4.11
C THR A 44 1.01 3.42 -4.85
N ALA A 45 -0.04 4.11 -4.41
CA ALA A 45 -1.34 4.06 -5.09
C ALA A 45 -1.26 4.56 -6.54
N ALA A 46 -0.56 5.67 -6.78
CA ALA A 46 -0.38 6.24 -8.12
C ALA A 46 0.39 5.29 -9.06
N GLU A 47 1.47 4.69 -8.58
CA GLU A 47 2.23 3.71 -9.37
C GLU A 47 1.42 2.43 -9.64
N ALA A 48 0.58 2.01 -8.69
CA ALA A 48 -0.29 0.85 -8.84
C ALA A 48 -1.40 1.10 -9.85
N LEU A 49 -2.00 2.29 -9.91
CA LEU A 49 -2.99 2.67 -10.92
C LEU A 49 -2.41 2.60 -12.34
N ALA A 50 -1.15 3.04 -12.51
CA ALA A 50 -0.43 2.94 -13.78
C ALA A 50 0.05 1.51 -14.15
N HIS A 51 -0.26 0.50 -13.32
CA HIS A 51 0.17 -0.87 -13.58
C HIS A 51 -0.57 -1.50 -14.76
N ALA A 52 0.13 -2.32 -15.56
CA ALA A 52 -0.45 -2.98 -16.76
C ALA A 52 -1.68 -3.86 -16.45
N TYR A 53 -1.83 -4.30 -15.19
CA TYR A 53 -3.03 -5.01 -14.74
C TYR A 53 -4.32 -4.19 -14.89
N PHE A 54 -4.22 -2.86 -14.75
CA PHE A 54 -5.34 -1.93 -14.89
C PHE A 54 -5.35 -1.18 -16.24
N ALA A 55 -4.55 -1.59 -17.23
CA ALA A 55 -4.40 -0.87 -18.50
C ALA A 55 -5.71 -0.59 -19.25
N GLN A 56 -6.75 -1.41 -19.03
CA GLN A 56 -8.08 -1.22 -19.63
C GLN A 56 -8.95 -0.16 -18.91
N TYR A 57 -8.57 0.26 -17.70
CA TYR A 57 -9.32 1.18 -16.85
C TYR A 57 -8.54 2.44 -16.49
N HIS A 58 -7.20 2.40 -16.57
CA HIS A 58 -6.34 3.51 -16.21
C HIS A 58 -6.60 4.71 -17.12
N ASP A 59 -6.96 5.84 -16.49
CA ASP A 59 -7.15 7.13 -17.15
C ASP A 59 -6.54 8.24 -16.26
N PRO A 60 -5.32 8.72 -16.58
CA PRO A 60 -4.66 9.75 -15.78
C PRO A 60 -5.46 11.06 -15.62
N ASP A 61 -6.34 11.37 -16.59
CA ASP A 61 -7.13 12.60 -16.55
C ASP A 61 -8.36 12.46 -15.62
N ASP A 62 -8.77 11.22 -15.29
CA ASP A 62 -9.86 10.88 -14.34
C ASP A 62 -9.33 10.28 -13.01
N GLU A 63 -8.04 10.49 -12.72
CA GLU A 63 -7.38 10.09 -11.47
C GLU A 63 -6.89 11.33 -10.67
N PRO A 64 -7.80 12.20 -10.21
CA PRO A 64 -7.43 13.47 -9.57
C PRO A 64 -6.83 13.28 -8.17
N VAL A 65 -6.05 14.27 -7.75
CA VAL A 65 -5.59 14.41 -6.36
C VAL A 65 -6.49 15.38 -5.59
N ALA A 66 -6.53 15.22 -4.26
CA ALA A 66 -7.24 16.15 -3.39
C ALA A 66 -6.46 17.46 -3.18
N ASP A 67 -7.17 18.54 -2.87
CA ASP A 67 -6.57 19.76 -2.35
C ASP A 67 -5.87 19.49 -0.99
N PRO A 68 -4.87 20.31 -0.61
CA PRO A 68 -4.21 20.17 0.68
C PRO A 68 -5.21 20.26 1.84
N TYR A 69 -5.23 19.23 2.70
CA TYR A 69 -6.10 19.18 3.88
C TYR A 69 -5.40 19.80 5.10
N ASP A 70 -6.01 20.83 5.70
CA ASP A 70 -5.53 21.44 6.94
C ASP A 70 -5.79 20.51 8.14
N GLN A 71 -4.74 19.84 8.59
CA GLN A 71 -4.73 18.95 9.75
C GLN A 71 -4.13 19.63 11.00
N SER A 72 -4.01 20.97 11.03
CA SER A 72 -3.42 21.69 12.16
C SER A 72 -4.18 21.53 13.49
N PHE A 73 -5.43 21.07 13.43
CA PHE A 73 -6.24 20.78 14.61
C PHE A 73 -5.81 19.48 15.30
N GLU A 74 -5.24 18.51 14.59
CA GLU A 74 -4.86 17.19 15.12
C GLU A 74 -3.84 17.27 16.27
N SER A 75 -2.99 18.31 16.26
CA SER A 75 -2.00 18.55 17.30
C SER A 75 -2.48 19.49 18.42
N ARG A 76 -3.73 19.93 18.40
CA ARG A 76 -4.27 20.84 19.43
C ARG A 76 -4.78 20.03 20.61
N GLU A 77 -4.40 20.46 21.82
CA GLU A 77 -5.04 20.00 23.05
C GLU A 77 -6.15 20.99 23.39
N LEU A 78 -7.41 20.58 23.16
CA LEU A 78 -8.60 21.38 23.43
C LEU A 78 -9.51 20.64 24.41
N GLU A 79 -10.26 21.38 25.22
CA GLU A 79 -11.32 20.82 26.06
C GLU A 79 -12.50 20.33 25.20
N ILE A 80 -13.34 19.42 25.75
CA ILE A 80 -14.51 18.87 25.02
C ILE A 80 -15.41 20.00 24.50
N GLU A 81 -15.52 21.08 25.26
CA GLU A 81 -16.39 22.22 24.94
C GLU A 81 -15.83 23.10 23.82
N GLU A 82 -14.53 23.01 23.55
CA GLU A 82 -13.87 23.70 22.43
C GLU A 82 -13.89 22.87 21.14
N TRP A 83 -14.04 21.54 21.26
CA TRP A 83 -14.27 20.64 20.13
C TRP A 83 -15.72 20.64 19.63
N LYS A 84 -16.68 20.89 20.52
CA LYS A 84 -18.12 20.83 20.26
C LYS A 84 -18.66 22.03 19.48
#